data_AF-A0A3N9V0M3-F1
#
_entry.id   AF-A0A3N9V0M3-F1
#
_cell.length_a   1.000
_cell.length_b   1.000
_cell.length_c   1.000
_cell.angle_alpha   90.00
_cell.angle_beta   90.00
_cell.angle_gamma   90.00
#
_symmetry.space_group_name_H-M   'P 1'
#
loop_
_entity.id
_entity.type
_entity.pdbx_description
1 polymer ?
#
loop_
_entity_poly.entity_id
_entity_poly.type
_entity_poly.pdbx_seq_one_letter_code
_entity_poly.pdbx_strand_id
1 'polypeptide(L)' 'PYVIFHDKTLALMARRRPLSLEALLGISGVGQAKLEKYGEAFLEEIRAGEHGVMEE' A
#
# COMPACT_ATOMS: atom_id res chain seq x y z
N PRO A 1 -1.88 -8.30 19.88
CA PRO A 1 -2.29 -7.93 18.50
C PRO A 1 -1.21 -7.07 17.82
N TYR A 2 -0.57 -7.59 16.78
CA TYR A 2 0.45 -6.84 16.01
C TYR A 2 -0.22 -6.21 14.79
N VAL A 3 -0.16 -4.88 14.69
CA VAL A 3 -0.75 -4.12 13.58
C VAL A 3 0.38 -3.52 12.76
N ILE A 4 0.50 -3.95 11.50
CA ILE A 4 1.46 -3.37 10.54
C ILE A 4 0.95 -2.00 10.09
N PHE A 5 -0.26 -1.96 9.54
CA PHE A 5 -0.96 -0.74 9.14
C PHE A 5 -2.36 -0.72 9.75
N HIS A 6 -2.79 0.46 10.19
CA HIS A 6 -4.18 0.67 10.59
C HIS A 6 -5.10 0.69 9.36
N ASP A 7 -6.36 0.33 9.55
CA ASP A 7 -7.38 0.35 8.50
C ASP A 7 -7.46 1.69 7.77
N LYS A 8 -7.29 2.81 8.49
CA LYS A 8 -7.24 4.14 7.88
C LYS A 8 -6.11 4.29 6.87
N THR A 9 -4.94 3.73 7.16
CA THR A 9 -3.77 3.76 6.27
C THR A 9 -4.01 2.84 5.07
N LEU A 10 -4.56 1.63 5.28
CA LEU A 10 -4.90 0.70 4.19
C LEU A 10 -5.96 1.29 3.25
N ALA A 11 -7.01 1.90 3.79
CA ALA A 11 -8.04 2.58 3.01
C ALA A 11 -7.46 3.76 2.21
N LEU A 12 -6.50 4.49 2.76
CA LEU A 12 -5.79 5.54 2.03
C LEU A 12 -4.92 4.98 0.90
N MET A 13 -4.21 3.87 1.12
CA MET A 13 -3.43 3.20 0.06
C MET A 13 -4.35 2.74 -1.08
N ALA A 14 -5.47 2.10 -0.75
CA ALA A 14 -6.44 1.63 -1.75
C ALA A 14 -7.05 2.79 -2.57
N ARG A 15 -7.29 3.94 -1.93
CA ARG A 15 -7.81 5.15 -2.60
C ARG A 15 -6.77 5.89 -3.43
N ARG A 16 -5.54 6.02 -2.93
CA ARG A 16 -4.46 6.79 -3.56
C ARG A 16 -3.71 5.98 -4.62
N ARG A 17 -3.74 4.65 -4.53
CA ARG A 17 -3.00 3.70 -5.39
C ARG A 17 -1.55 4.15 -5.64
N PRO A 18 -0.72 4.28 -4.60
CA PRO A 18 0.67 4.66 -4.79
C PRO A 18 1.41 3.62 -5.65
N LEU A 19 2.10 4.09 -6.69
CA LEU A 19 2.85 3.24 -7.62
C LEU A 19 4.38 3.32 -7.43
N SER A 20 4.83 4.07 -6.42
CA SER A 20 6.24 4.23 -6.03
C SER A 20 6.39 4.27 -4.52
N LEU A 21 7.61 3.95 -4.04
CA LEU A 21 7.94 4.00 -2.60
C LEU A 21 7.76 5.40 -2.02
N GLU A 22 8.08 6.44 -2.78
CA GLU A 22 7.89 7.83 -2.38
C GLU A 22 6.39 8.18 -2.22
N ALA A 23 5.55 7.72 -3.15
CA ALA A 23 4.10 7.89 -3.03
C ALA A 23 3.54 7.12 -1.83
N LEU A 24 4.10 5.95 -1.51
CA LEU A 24 3.71 5.15 -0.35
C LEU A 24 4.13 5.82 0.96
N LEU A 25 5.32 6.43 1.00
CA LEU A 25 5.81 7.23 2.14
C LEU A 25 4.95 8.48 2.39
N GLY A 26 4.35 9.04 1.34
CA GLY A 26 3.38 10.14 1.43
C GLY A 26 2.05 9.75 2.09
N ILE A 27 1.80 8.46 2.37
CA ILE A 27 0.59 8.01 3.05
C ILE A 27 0.76 8.12 4.57
N SER A 28 -0.16 8.85 5.21
CA SER A 28 -0.21 8.98 6.67
C SER A 28 -0.29 7.60 7.35
N GLY A 29 0.71 7.28 8.18
CA GLY A 29 0.84 6.01 8.89
C GLY A 29 1.88 5.05 8.28
N VAL A 30 2.49 5.42 7.15
CA VAL A 30 3.67 4.79 6.58
C VAL A 30 4.92 5.56 7.00
N GLY A 31 5.76 4.94 7.81
CA GLY A 31 7.09 5.46 8.13
C GLY A 31 8.18 4.69 7.38
N GLN A 32 9.40 5.20 7.37
CA GLN A 32 10.52 4.58 6.65
C GLN A 32 10.76 3.11 7.03
N ALA A 33 10.74 2.76 8.31
CA ALA A 33 10.93 1.37 8.74
C ALA A 33 9.86 0.40 8.20
N LYS A 34 8.63 0.88 7.94
CA LYS A 34 7.56 0.06 7.33
C LYS A 34 7.72 0.02 5.81
N LEU A 35 8.14 1.13 5.21
CA LEU A 35 8.42 1.23 3.79
C LEU A 35 9.55 0.28 3.37
N GLU A 36 10.64 0.23 4.14
CA GLU A 36 11.77 -0.68 3.86
C GLU A 36 11.38 -2.16 3.98
N LYS A 37 10.48 -2.49 4.91
CA LYS A 37 10.09 -3.89 5.16
C LYS A 37 8.95 -4.38 4.27
N TYR A 38 8.01 -3.50 3.94
CA TYR A 38 6.74 -3.88 3.32
C TYR A 38 6.42 -3.09 2.04
N GLY A 39 7.21 -2.07 1.70
CA GLY A 39 6.92 -1.16 0.60
C GLY A 39 6.80 -1.86 -0.75
N GLU A 40 7.80 -2.67 -1.12
CA GLU A 40 7.80 -3.41 -2.39
C GLU A 40 6.61 -4.37 -2.49
N ALA A 41 6.38 -5.18 -1.45
CA ALA A 41 5.25 -6.12 -1.42
C ALA A 41 3.89 -5.41 -1.58
N PHE A 42 3.70 -4.26 -0.92
CA PHE A 42 2.47 -3.49 -1.09
C PHE A 42 2.36 -2.84 -2.47
N LEU A 43 3.47 -2.39 -3.06
CA LEU A 43 3.46 -1.85 -4.42
C LEU A 43 3.09 -2.91 -5.47
N GLU A 44 3.59 -4.14 -5.30
CA GLU A 44 3.21 -5.28 -6.15
C GLU A 44 1.71 -5.56 -6.07
N GLU A 45 1.16 -5.68 -4.86
CA GLU A 45 -0.27 -5.92 -4.64
C GLU A 45 -1.15 -4.79 -5.20
N ILE A 46 -0.75 -3.53 -5.00
CA ILE A 46 -1.48 -2.37 -5.52
C ILE A 46 -1.50 -2.40 -7.06
N ARG A 47 -0.38 -2.76 -7.70
CA ARG A 47 -0.28 -2.92 -9.16
C ARG A 47 -1.12 -4.09 -9.65
N ALA A 48 -1.10 -5.23 -8.95
CA ALA A 48 -1.91 -6.39 -9.29
C ALA A 48 -3.42 -6.08 -9.18
N GLY A 49 -3.82 -5.29 -8.19
CA GLY A 49 -5.19 -4.81 -8.04
C GLY A 49 -5.70 -3.91 -9.17
N GLU A 50 -4.83 -3.39 -10.04
CA GLU A 50 -5.24 -2.69 -11.27
C GLU A 50 -5.72 -3.66 -12.36
N HIS A 51 -5.34 -4.94 -12.27
CA HIS A 51 -5.69 -5.98 -13.24
C HIS A 51 -6.95 -6.78 -12.84
N GLY A 52 -7.52 -6.52 -11.67
CA GLY A 52 -8.61 -7.32 -11.07
C GLY A 52 -10.04 -7.02 -11.55
N VAL A 53 -10.23 -6.39 -12.70
CA VAL A 53 -11.57 -6.27 -13.34
C VAL A 53 -11.64 -7.11 -14.62
N MET A 54 -11.26 -8.38 -14.51
CA MET A 54 -11.65 -9.42 -15.47
C MET A 54 -12.00 -10.67 -14.67
N GLU A 55 -13.19 -10.65 -14.05
CA GLU A 55 -13.88 -11.90 -13.71
C GLU A 55 -14.69 -12.32 -14.95
N GLU A 56 -14.51 -13.58 -15.39
CA GLU A 56 -15.41 -14.30 -16.32
C GLU A 56 -16.71 -14.71 -15.62
#